data_AF-A0A9P3P214-F1
#
_entry.id   AF-A0A9P3P214-F1
#
_cell.length_a   1.000
_cell.length_b   1.000
_cell.length_c   1.000
_cell.angle_alpha   90.00
_cell.angle_beta   90.00
_cell.angle_gamma   90.00
#
_symmetry.space_group_name_H-M   'P 1'
#
loop_
_entity.id
_entity.type
_entity.pdbx_description
1 polymer ?
#
loop_
_entity_poly.entity_id
_entity_poly.type
_entity_poly.pdbx_seq_one_letter_code
_entity_poly.pdbx_strand_id
1 'polypeptide(L)'
;MALEGQLGSGADSGWLAIGWSWDGRMAGSDAVLANVENGANVGGGGLRAPGPLVAVHIAGYSVARMQQMEHGLSISKNWSVSVNARGSTIVTFSRTSGDVASVPLALDASNVIIWAHSPNSSHTPLYHGPHRGALLLDYSCASPPRRPPIAPPALRGMACDPSPLPGYTCSRQLRGNDFVLHWRVNKASIAVAAEAATTGWVAIGWSRLGKMAGSDAAIGNLPYGETGMGMPPVGAFSIGGYSRESISLSELFETRKSSVATVNGRTLIWFQRLFEAGLNPMHENGLANIIWAYSGDGSQTLSDHMGNKGTTAIDIITGDSKHSSLSSPPSSSSSSSSSSPSSSSPTSSSPTTSTPPPPPPPPPPPPPPLPLPSSLTLSSSPSPSSSSYRPQSSSLVSSSPPGPLTPLPPPTPHLPLLLSLC
;
A
#
# COMPACT_ATOMS: atom_id res chain seq x y z
N MET A 1 6.19 -26.85 12.21
CA MET A 1 6.52 -25.41 12.16
C MET A 1 6.57 -24.91 13.58
N ALA A 2 7.60 -24.15 13.97
CA ALA A 2 7.60 -23.43 15.24
C ALA A 2 7.62 -21.93 14.91
N LEU A 3 6.68 -21.16 15.49
CA LEU A 3 6.62 -19.71 15.35
C LEU A 3 6.95 -19.10 16.71
N GLU A 4 8.04 -18.34 16.77
CA GLU A 4 8.40 -17.57 17.96
C GLU A 4 7.86 -16.14 17.80
N GLY A 5 6.90 -15.77 18.67
CA GLY A 5 6.34 -14.42 18.74
C GLY A 5 6.87 -13.70 19.97
N GLN A 6 7.52 -12.56 19.80
CA GLN A 6 7.89 -11.74 20.95
C GLN A 6 6.74 -10.78 21.29
N LEU A 7 5.95 -11.15 22.30
CA LEU A 7 5.16 -10.16 23.04
C LEU A 7 6.13 -9.23 23.76
N GLY A 8 5.83 -7.93 23.80
CA GLY A 8 6.72 -6.89 24.33
C GLY A 8 7.29 -7.24 25.71
N SER A 9 8.47 -6.71 26.02
CA SER A 9 9.18 -6.97 27.28
C SER A 9 8.41 -6.39 28.47
N GLY A 10 7.51 -7.21 29.01
CA GLY A 10 6.73 -6.98 30.21
C GLY A 10 6.03 -8.29 30.52
N ALA A 11 5.94 -8.69 31.78
CA ALA A 11 5.26 -9.92 32.20
C ALA A 11 3.73 -9.87 31.99
N ASP A 12 3.26 -9.03 31.07
CA ASP A 12 1.86 -8.71 30.87
C ASP A 12 1.23 -9.81 30.03
N SER A 13 0.40 -10.56 30.73
CA SER A 13 -0.33 -11.72 30.28
C SER A 13 -1.40 -11.27 29.27
N GLY A 14 -1.32 -11.71 28.03
CA GLY A 14 -2.24 -11.32 26.96
C GLY A 14 -2.56 -12.46 26.01
N TRP A 15 -3.18 -12.15 24.87
CA TRP A 15 -3.43 -13.12 23.80
C TRP A 15 -2.50 -12.90 22.60
N LEU A 16 -2.17 -14.00 21.93
CA LEU A 16 -1.49 -14.03 20.63
C LEU A 16 -2.32 -14.89 19.68
N ALA A 17 -2.61 -14.36 18.49
CA ALA A 17 -3.23 -15.11 17.41
C ALA A 17 -2.25 -15.22 16.24
N ILE A 18 -2.12 -16.42 15.68
CA ILE A 18 -1.38 -16.67 14.45
C ILE A 18 -2.30 -17.45 13.51
N GLY A 19 -2.43 -16.99 12.27
CA GLY A 19 -3.33 -17.62 11.32
C GLY A 19 -2.82 -17.64 9.89
N TRP A 20 -3.64 -18.21 9.01
CA TRP A 20 -3.44 -18.26 7.57
C TRP A 20 -4.57 -17.53 6.90
N SER A 21 -4.22 -16.69 5.93
CA SER A 21 -5.17 -15.89 5.18
C SER A 21 -4.90 -15.98 3.68
N TRP A 22 -5.93 -15.76 2.89
CA TRP A 22 -5.81 -15.57 1.45
C TRP A 22 -5.40 -14.14 1.08
N ASP A 23 -5.77 -13.16 1.93
CA ASP A 23 -5.72 -11.73 1.62
C ASP A 23 -4.99 -10.90 2.69
N GLY A 24 -4.32 -11.57 3.63
CA GLY A 24 -3.60 -10.94 4.74
C GLY A 24 -4.50 -10.38 5.84
N ARG A 25 -5.81 -10.61 5.81
CA ARG A 25 -6.73 -10.20 6.89
C ARG A 25 -7.00 -11.31 7.88
N MET A 26 -7.27 -10.93 9.14
CA MET A 26 -7.80 -11.82 10.17
C MET A 26 -9.25 -12.23 9.96
N ALA A 27 -10.08 -11.34 9.40
CA ALA A 27 -11.44 -11.74 9.07
C ALA A 27 -11.40 -12.76 7.92
N GLY A 28 -11.99 -13.94 8.14
CA GLY A 28 -11.98 -15.04 7.19
C GLY A 28 -10.77 -15.96 7.27
N SER A 29 -9.83 -15.72 8.19
CA SER A 29 -8.65 -16.57 8.37
C SER A 29 -8.91 -17.76 9.28
N ASP A 30 -8.14 -18.82 9.09
CA ASP A 30 -7.96 -19.85 10.12
C ASP A 30 -6.87 -19.39 11.08
N ALA A 31 -7.14 -19.37 12.39
CA ALA A 31 -6.16 -18.93 13.37
C ALA A 31 -6.06 -19.87 14.58
N VAL A 32 -4.84 -19.94 15.11
CA VAL A 32 -4.49 -20.46 16.42
C VAL A 32 -4.45 -19.30 17.38
N LEU A 33 -5.23 -19.37 18.46
CA LEU A 33 -5.24 -18.39 19.53
C LEU A 33 -4.60 -19.01 20.78
N ALA A 34 -3.57 -18.36 21.30
CA ALA A 34 -2.94 -18.69 22.57
C ALA A 34 -3.27 -17.60 23.60
N ASN A 35 -3.74 -18.01 24.77
CA ASN A 35 -3.86 -17.15 25.94
C ASN A 35 -2.85 -17.61 27.00
N VAL A 36 -2.07 -16.67 27.53
CA VAL A 36 -0.95 -16.93 28.45
C VAL A 36 -1.39 -17.06 29.92
N GLU A 37 -2.68 -16.87 30.22
CA GLU A 37 -3.18 -16.92 31.61
C GLU A 37 -3.09 -18.34 32.20
N ASN A 38 -2.44 -18.47 33.37
CA ASN A 38 -2.53 -19.60 34.31
C ASN A 38 -2.39 -21.02 33.73
N GLY A 39 -1.46 -21.24 32.79
CA GLY A 39 -1.14 -22.58 32.31
C GLY A 39 -1.80 -22.96 30.98
N ALA A 40 -1.61 -22.09 29.97
CA ALA A 40 -1.62 -22.41 28.54
C ALA A 40 -2.88 -23.11 28.04
N ASN A 41 -3.86 -22.36 27.54
CA ASN A 41 -4.91 -22.91 26.70
C ASN A 41 -4.75 -22.39 25.27
N VAL A 42 -4.67 -23.32 24.31
CA VAL A 42 -4.63 -23.02 22.88
C VAL A 42 -5.91 -23.56 22.25
N GLY A 43 -6.60 -22.71 21.49
CA GLY A 43 -7.76 -23.05 20.68
C GLY A 43 -7.51 -22.72 19.21
N GLY A 44 -7.99 -23.55 18.30
CA GLY A 44 -7.99 -23.28 16.85
C GLY A 44 -9.40 -23.02 16.34
N GLY A 45 -9.58 -22.07 15.41
CA GLY A 45 -10.88 -21.80 14.79
C GLY A 45 -10.82 -20.80 13.63
N GLY A 46 -11.87 -20.77 12.81
CA GLY A 46 -12.05 -19.79 11.74
C GLY A 46 -12.74 -18.51 12.23
N LEU A 47 -12.26 -17.34 11.80
CA LEU A 47 -12.83 -16.03 12.13
C LEU A 47 -13.84 -15.60 11.05
N ARG A 48 -15.13 -15.39 11.35
CA ARG A 48 -16.15 -14.92 10.37
C ARG A 48 -16.49 -13.43 10.55
N ALA A 49 -16.98 -12.74 9.49
CA ALA A 49 -17.57 -11.38 9.55
C ALA A 49 -18.72 -11.22 8.52
N PRO A 50 -19.70 -10.28 8.65
CA PRO A 50 -19.92 -9.27 9.71
C PRO A 50 -21.31 -9.31 10.42
N GLY A 51 -21.30 -8.98 11.71
CA GLY A 51 -22.40 -8.65 12.62
C GLY A 51 -21.79 -8.02 13.89
N PRO A 52 -22.55 -7.36 14.79
CA PRO A 52 -21.96 -6.64 15.92
C PRO A 52 -21.20 -7.60 16.84
N LEU A 53 -19.86 -7.49 16.81
CA LEU A 53 -18.85 -8.01 17.73
C LEU A 53 -19.28 -9.13 18.71
N VAL A 54 -19.51 -10.37 18.23
CA VAL A 54 -19.32 -11.67 18.94
C VAL A 54 -19.26 -12.74 17.81
N ALA A 55 -18.31 -13.68 17.69
CA ALA A 55 -17.97 -14.70 18.67
C ALA A 55 -16.56 -15.31 18.46
N VAL A 56 -15.74 -15.29 19.52
CA VAL A 56 -15.49 -16.52 20.28
C VAL A 56 -16.47 -16.46 21.46
N HIS A 57 -17.32 -17.46 21.68
CA HIS A 57 -18.15 -17.53 22.88
C HIS A 57 -17.23 -17.88 24.06
N ILE A 58 -16.69 -16.88 24.74
CA ILE A 58 -16.20 -17.01 26.11
C ILE A 58 -17.29 -16.42 27.00
N ALA A 59 -18.35 -17.19 27.24
CA ALA A 59 -19.16 -16.96 28.42
C ALA A 59 -18.28 -17.25 29.64
N GLY A 60 -18.39 -16.41 30.66
CA GLY A 60 -17.65 -16.55 31.90
C GLY A 60 -17.72 -17.97 32.46
N TYR A 61 -16.70 -18.31 33.25
CA TYR A 61 -16.44 -19.59 33.90
C TYR A 61 -15.57 -20.57 33.10
N SER A 62 -14.33 -20.72 33.59
CA SER A 62 -13.49 -21.91 33.51
C SER A 62 -13.12 -22.41 32.10
N VAL A 63 -11.81 -22.41 31.82
CA VAL A 63 -11.22 -22.88 30.56
C VAL A 63 -11.39 -24.39 30.30
N ALA A 64 -12.22 -25.08 31.09
CA ALA A 64 -12.53 -26.49 30.94
C ALA A 64 -13.44 -26.82 29.75
N ARG A 65 -14.05 -25.83 29.07
CA ARG A 65 -14.86 -26.08 27.86
C ARG A 65 -14.74 -24.97 26.81
N MET A 66 -13.59 -24.90 26.14
CA MET A 66 -13.62 -24.48 24.73
C MET A 66 -14.41 -25.56 23.98
N GLN A 67 -15.72 -25.33 23.79
CA GLN A 67 -16.48 -26.12 22.83
C GLN A 67 -15.80 -25.93 21.47
N GLN A 68 -15.23 -27.03 21.01
CA GLN A 68 -14.68 -27.28 19.69
C GLN A 68 -15.56 -26.57 18.66
N MET A 69 -15.13 -25.39 18.19
CA MET A 69 -15.84 -24.70 17.11
C MET A 69 -15.82 -25.61 15.90
N GLU A 70 -16.98 -25.79 15.30
CA GLU A 70 -17.26 -26.75 14.24
C GLU A 70 -16.25 -26.64 13.09
N HIS A 71 -15.49 -27.72 12.94
CA HIS A 71 -14.89 -28.28 11.74
C HIS A 71 -14.02 -27.35 10.85
N GLY A 72 -12.70 -27.54 10.92
CA GLY A 72 -11.80 -27.00 9.92
C GLY A 72 -10.33 -27.28 10.20
N LEU A 73 -9.79 -26.50 11.14
CA LEU A 73 -8.36 -26.45 11.44
C LEU A 73 -7.94 -27.60 12.37
N SER A 74 -7.20 -28.56 11.84
CA SER A 74 -6.67 -29.68 12.63
C SER A 74 -5.28 -29.33 13.15
N ILE A 75 -5.22 -28.81 14.37
CA ILE A 75 -3.96 -28.60 15.09
C ILE A 75 -3.58 -29.89 15.80
N SER A 76 -2.31 -30.29 15.73
CA SER A 76 -1.82 -31.47 16.46
C SER A 76 -2.04 -31.31 17.97
N LYS A 77 -2.21 -32.43 18.69
CA LYS A 77 -2.29 -32.43 20.16
C LYS A 77 -1.00 -31.99 20.85
N ASN A 78 0.09 -31.87 20.09
CA ASN A 78 1.43 -31.49 20.59
C ASN A 78 1.68 -30.00 20.35
N TRP A 79 0.84 -29.15 20.94
CA TRP A 79 1.11 -27.72 21.03
C TRP A 79 1.66 -27.38 22.41
N SER A 80 2.38 -26.26 22.51
CA SER A 80 2.87 -25.73 23.77
C SER A 80 2.93 -24.22 23.73
N VAL A 81 2.58 -23.57 24.83
CA VAL A 81 2.89 -22.15 25.06
C VAL A 81 3.95 -22.11 26.15
N SER A 82 5.07 -21.44 25.88
CA SER A 82 6.12 -21.21 26.87
C SER A 82 6.54 -19.75 26.87
N VAL A 83 7.21 -19.31 27.93
CA VAL A 83 7.81 -17.98 27.98
C VAL A 83 9.32 -18.17 28.08
N ASN A 84 10.09 -17.57 27.16
CA ASN A 84 11.55 -17.68 27.17
C ASN A 84 12.18 -16.78 28.24
N ALA A 85 13.49 -16.89 28.45
CA ALA A 85 14.23 -16.10 29.45
C ALA A 85 14.16 -14.57 29.22
N ARG A 86 13.71 -14.11 28.04
CA ARG A 86 13.52 -12.70 27.68
C ARG A 86 12.08 -12.22 27.87
N GLY A 87 11.19 -13.06 28.41
CA GLY A 87 9.77 -12.76 28.57
C GLY A 87 8.95 -12.90 27.29
N SER A 88 9.50 -13.47 26.21
CA SER A 88 8.76 -13.67 24.96
C SER A 88 7.87 -14.91 25.04
N THR A 89 6.63 -14.81 24.53
CA THR A 89 5.69 -15.94 24.48
C THR A 89 5.93 -16.78 23.22
N ILE A 90 6.45 -17.99 23.40
CA ILE A 90 6.64 -18.96 22.33
C ILE A 90 5.38 -19.82 22.21
N VAL A 91 4.79 -19.87 21.02
CA VAL A 91 3.67 -20.77 20.71
C VAL A 91 4.12 -21.79 19.68
N THR A 92 4.27 -23.03 20.11
CA THR A 92 4.59 -24.17 19.25
C THR A 92 3.31 -24.93 18.95
N PHE A 93 3.04 -25.21 17.68
CA PHE A 93 1.94 -26.08 17.28
C PHE A 93 2.30 -26.76 15.96
N SER A 94 1.52 -27.75 15.51
CA SER A 94 1.65 -28.27 14.15
C SER A 94 0.30 -28.29 13.46
N ARG A 95 0.29 -27.93 12.19
CA ARG A 95 -0.87 -27.99 11.31
C ARG A 95 -0.64 -29.04 10.23
N THR A 96 -1.65 -29.83 9.91
CA THR A 96 -1.57 -30.83 8.84
C THR A 96 -2.01 -30.22 7.51
N SER A 97 -1.26 -30.45 6.43
CA SER A 97 -1.52 -29.88 5.09
C SER A 97 -2.74 -30.44 4.35
N GLY A 98 -3.56 -31.25 5.02
CA GLY A 98 -4.79 -31.86 4.48
C GLY A 98 -5.97 -31.69 5.43
N ASP A 99 -5.93 -30.68 6.30
CA ASP A 99 -7.07 -30.34 7.13
C ASP A 99 -8.22 -29.72 6.30
N VAL A 100 -9.44 -29.78 6.83
CA VAL A 100 -10.64 -29.23 6.16
C VAL A 100 -10.83 -27.75 6.47
N ALA A 101 -9.73 -27.03 6.71
CA ALA A 101 -9.76 -25.65 7.14
C ALA A 101 -10.16 -24.72 5.96
N SER A 102 -10.59 -23.51 6.29
CA SER A 102 -11.10 -22.56 5.29
C SER A 102 -10.00 -21.95 4.40
N VAL A 103 -8.74 -22.04 4.85
CA VAL A 103 -7.54 -21.58 4.16
C VAL A 103 -6.54 -22.74 4.07
N PRO A 104 -6.59 -23.58 3.02
CA PRO A 104 -5.65 -24.68 2.79
C PRO A 104 -4.19 -24.23 2.84
N LEU A 105 -3.35 -25.09 3.42
CA LEU A 105 -1.91 -24.91 3.47
C LEU A 105 -1.28 -25.46 2.18
N ALA A 106 -0.87 -24.58 1.27
CA ALA A 106 -0.23 -24.99 0.02
C ALA A 106 1.27 -25.23 0.26
N LEU A 107 1.74 -26.48 0.26
CA LEU A 107 3.16 -26.78 0.50
C LEU A 107 4.08 -26.47 -0.69
N ASP A 108 3.48 -26.31 -1.87
CA ASP A 108 4.14 -26.00 -3.14
C ASP A 108 3.95 -24.55 -3.58
N ALA A 109 3.37 -23.71 -2.71
CA ALA A 109 3.14 -22.30 -2.97
C ALA A 109 3.39 -21.44 -1.73
N SER A 110 3.37 -20.12 -1.94
CA SER A 110 3.43 -19.16 -0.86
C SER A 110 2.10 -19.10 -0.09
N ASN A 111 2.19 -18.97 1.24
CA ASN A 111 1.04 -18.85 2.14
C ASN A 111 1.14 -17.55 2.92
N VAL A 112 0.04 -16.82 3.10
CA VAL A 112 0.05 -15.62 3.93
C VAL A 112 -0.19 -16.02 5.38
N ILE A 113 0.85 -15.91 6.20
CA ILE A 113 0.77 -16.01 7.65
C ILE A 113 0.35 -14.65 8.18
N ILE A 114 -0.66 -14.61 9.02
CA ILE A 114 -1.06 -13.39 9.73
C ILE A 114 -0.84 -13.58 11.23
N TRP A 115 -0.65 -12.47 11.93
CA TRP A 115 -0.55 -12.48 13.38
C TRP A 115 -1.17 -11.22 13.97
N ALA A 116 -1.63 -11.32 15.21
CA ALA A 116 -1.93 -10.17 16.05
C ALA A 116 -1.76 -10.55 17.51
N HIS A 117 -1.57 -9.55 18.35
CA HIS A 117 -1.52 -9.74 19.79
C HIS A 117 -2.22 -8.61 20.52
N SER A 118 -2.48 -8.87 21.80
CA SER A 118 -3.01 -7.85 22.69
C SER A 118 -1.99 -6.72 22.89
N PRO A 119 -2.38 -5.43 22.79
CA PRO A 119 -1.55 -4.30 23.23
C PRO A 119 -1.41 -4.21 24.76
N ASN A 120 -2.31 -4.86 25.49
CA ASN A 120 -2.44 -4.75 26.94
C ASN A 120 -2.57 -6.14 27.55
N SER A 121 -2.60 -6.20 28.88
CA SER A 121 -2.87 -7.43 29.64
C SER A 121 -4.32 -7.93 29.52
N SER A 122 -5.05 -7.55 28.46
CA SER A 122 -6.36 -8.14 28.18
C SER A 122 -6.19 -9.58 27.70
N HIS A 123 -6.85 -10.47 28.44
CA HIS A 123 -7.01 -11.88 28.11
C HIS A 123 -8.13 -12.16 27.12
N THR A 124 -8.97 -11.15 26.88
CA THR A 124 -10.03 -11.24 25.87
C THR A 124 -9.46 -10.80 24.52
N PRO A 125 -9.65 -11.58 23.44
CA PRO A 125 -9.36 -11.15 22.08
C PRO A 125 -10.21 -9.92 21.73
N LEU A 126 -9.62 -8.75 21.94
CA LEU A 126 -10.19 -7.46 21.57
C LEU A 126 -9.55 -6.96 20.28
N TYR A 127 -10.07 -5.87 19.74
CA TYR A 127 -9.48 -5.22 18.58
C TYR A 127 -7.99 -4.89 18.86
N HIS A 128 -7.09 -5.53 18.11
CA HIS A 128 -5.64 -5.44 18.28
C HIS A 128 -5.04 -4.14 17.73
N GLY A 129 -5.82 -3.29 17.03
CA GLY A 129 -5.29 -2.06 16.45
C GLY A 129 -4.06 -2.31 15.57
N PRO A 130 -2.94 -1.57 15.78
CA PRO A 130 -1.70 -1.73 15.01
C PRO A 130 -0.87 -2.96 15.40
N HIS A 131 -1.25 -3.71 16.43
CA HIS A 131 -0.51 -4.88 16.94
C HIS A 131 -0.80 -6.14 16.13
N ARG A 132 -0.58 -6.04 14.81
CA ARG A 132 -0.86 -7.07 13.82
C ARG A 132 0.14 -7.01 12.68
N GLY A 133 0.22 -8.10 11.92
CA GLY A 133 0.96 -8.12 10.69
C GLY A 133 0.60 -9.30 9.80
N ALA A 134 1.14 -9.28 8.59
CA ALA A 134 1.10 -10.38 7.65
C ALA A 134 2.53 -10.65 7.16
N LEU A 135 2.82 -11.91 6.87
CA LEU A 135 4.08 -12.39 6.32
C LEU A 135 3.75 -13.42 5.27
N LEU A 136 4.30 -13.25 4.07
CA LEU A 136 4.22 -14.28 3.06
C LEU A 136 5.32 -15.32 3.28
N LEU A 137 4.94 -16.58 3.37
CA LEU A 137 5.86 -17.69 3.61
C LEU A 137 5.82 -18.67 2.45
N ASP A 138 6.95 -18.81 1.76
CA ASP A 138 7.13 -19.79 0.71
C ASP A 138 7.72 -21.09 1.26
N TYR A 139 6.97 -22.19 1.12
CA TYR A 139 7.40 -23.52 1.57
C TYR A 139 8.21 -24.28 0.51
N SER A 140 8.49 -23.70 -0.65
CA SER A 140 9.16 -24.39 -1.77
C SER A 140 10.65 -24.71 -1.54
N CYS A 141 11.14 -24.70 -0.31
CA CYS A 141 12.52 -25.06 0.01
C CYS A 141 12.70 -26.59 0.11
N ALA A 142 13.37 -27.14 -0.91
CA ALA A 142 14.03 -28.45 -0.98
C ALA A 142 13.20 -29.68 -1.39
N SER A 143 13.36 -30.07 -2.67
CA SER A 143 13.50 -31.49 -3.01
C SER A 143 14.95 -31.94 -2.75
N PRO A 144 15.22 -33.16 -2.24
CA PRO A 144 16.57 -33.65 -2.01
C PRO A 144 17.35 -33.87 -3.33
N PRO A 145 18.69 -33.91 -3.29
CA PRO A 145 19.52 -33.79 -4.49
C PRO A 145 19.61 -35.12 -5.25
N ARG A 146 19.44 -35.08 -6.58
CA ARG A 146 20.21 -35.87 -7.57
C ARG A 146 19.76 -35.59 -9.01
N ARG A 147 20.50 -34.71 -9.70
CA ARG A 147 20.95 -34.91 -11.10
C ARG A 147 22.12 -33.97 -11.41
N PRO A 148 23.01 -34.31 -12.36
CA PRO A 148 24.23 -33.56 -12.70
C PRO A 148 23.91 -32.11 -13.07
N PRO A 149 24.91 -31.19 -13.03
CA PRO A 149 24.69 -29.75 -13.16
C PRO A 149 24.02 -29.43 -14.50
N ILE A 150 22.71 -29.26 -14.44
CA ILE A 150 21.96 -28.50 -15.44
C ILE A 150 22.37 -27.05 -15.19
N ALA A 151 22.78 -26.36 -16.24
CA ALA A 151 23.08 -24.93 -16.22
C ALA A 151 22.07 -24.18 -15.33
N PRO A 152 22.50 -23.17 -14.54
CA PRO A 152 21.62 -22.44 -13.64
C PRO A 152 20.33 -22.11 -14.39
N PRO A 153 19.15 -22.54 -13.86
CA PRO A 153 17.90 -22.24 -14.53
C PRO A 153 17.89 -20.73 -14.71
N ALA A 154 17.83 -20.28 -15.97
CA ALA A 154 17.65 -18.87 -16.28
C ALA A 154 16.56 -18.37 -15.36
N LEU A 155 16.87 -17.35 -14.53
CA LEU A 155 15.91 -16.62 -13.71
C LEU A 155 14.62 -16.56 -14.52
N ARG A 156 13.57 -17.28 -14.09
CA ARG A 156 12.30 -17.36 -14.83
C ARG A 156 11.95 -15.92 -15.18
N GLY A 157 12.01 -15.64 -16.48
CA GLY A 157 12.12 -14.28 -16.98
C GLY A 157 11.01 -13.42 -16.41
N MET A 158 11.34 -12.21 -15.96
CA MET A 158 10.31 -11.22 -15.70
C MET A 158 9.43 -11.13 -16.95
N ALA A 159 8.12 -11.24 -16.75
CA ALA A 159 7.11 -11.16 -17.80
C ALA A 159 6.75 -9.71 -18.16
N CYS A 160 7.41 -8.71 -17.57
CA CYS A 160 7.33 -7.31 -17.97
C CYS A 160 8.28 -6.97 -19.11
N ASP A 161 7.97 -5.90 -19.84
CA ASP A 161 8.90 -5.29 -20.77
C ASP A 161 10.00 -4.55 -19.97
N PRO A 162 11.28 -4.62 -20.37
CA PRO A 162 12.34 -3.90 -19.69
C PRO A 162 12.11 -2.39 -19.75
N SER A 163 12.27 -1.70 -18.63
CA SER A 163 12.08 -0.25 -18.58
C SER A 163 13.21 0.50 -19.29
N PRO A 164 12.91 1.46 -20.19
CA PRO A 164 13.91 2.36 -20.74
C PRO A 164 14.33 3.46 -19.74
N LEU A 165 13.55 3.67 -18.67
CA LEU A 165 13.83 4.70 -17.66
C LEU A 165 14.93 4.21 -16.69
N PRO A 166 16.05 4.96 -16.51
CA PRO A 166 17.13 4.55 -15.62
C PRO A 166 16.67 4.31 -14.18
N GLY A 167 17.12 3.20 -13.60
CA GLY A 167 16.79 2.83 -12.22
C GLY A 167 15.48 2.05 -12.07
N TYR A 168 14.77 1.78 -13.16
CA TYR A 168 13.58 0.93 -13.20
C TYR A 168 13.87 -0.37 -13.94
N THR A 169 13.22 -1.46 -13.54
CA THR A 169 13.45 -2.78 -14.14
C THR A 169 12.36 -3.13 -15.14
N CYS A 170 11.11 -2.91 -14.75
CA CYS A 170 9.93 -3.25 -15.52
C CYS A 170 9.22 -2.01 -16.04
N SER A 171 8.57 -2.16 -17.18
CA SER A 171 7.61 -1.19 -17.70
C SER A 171 6.42 -1.88 -18.34
N ARG A 172 5.33 -1.13 -18.49
CA ARG A 172 4.13 -1.54 -19.22
C ARG A 172 3.38 -0.34 -19.77
N GLN A 173 3.00 -0.43 -21.04
CA GLN A 173 2.08 0.51 -21.66
C GLN A 173 0.65 0.20 -21.23
N LEU A 174 0.00 1.14 -20.55
CA LEU A 174 -1.38 0.97 -20.06
C LEU A 174 -2.43 1.56 -21.01
N ARG A 175 -2.01 2.51 -21.85
CA ARG A 175 -2.84 3.11 -22.89
C ARG A 175 -1.99 3.50 -24.10
N GLY A 176 -1.57 2.51 -24.89
CA GLY A 176 -0.64 2.74 -25.99
C GLY A 176 0.57 3.56 -25.54
N ASN A 177 0.93 4.59 -26.32
CA ASN A 177 2.02 5.50 -25.95
C ASN A 177 1.58 6.64 -25.03
N ASP A 178 0.32 6.72 -24.62
CA ASP A 178 -0.21 7.86 -23.85
C ASP A 178 -0.02 7.69 -22.35
N PHE A 179 0.13 6.46 -21.85
CA PHE A 179 0.39 6.20 -20.45
C PHE A 179 1.31 4.98 -20.28
N VAL A 180 2.48 5.20 -19.68
CA VAL A 180 3.47 4.15 -19.41
C VAL A 180 3.76 4.09 -17.92
N LEU A 181 3.66 2.89 -17.36
CA LEU A 181 4.02 2.58 -15.99
C LEU A 181 5.43 1.98 -15.98
N HIS A 182 6.31 2.48 -15.11
CA HIS A 182 7.62 1.90 -14.84
C HIS A 182 7.71 1.53 -13.36
N TRP A 183 8.31 0.39 -13.05
CA TRP A 183 8.53 0.01 -11.66
C TRP A 183 9.80 -0.81 -11.45
N ARG A 184 10.29 -0.74 -10.21
CA ARG A 184 11.32 -1.62 -9.69
C ARG A 184 10.94 -2.03 -8.28
N VAL A 185 10.96 -3.32 -8.03
CA VAL A 185 10.75 -3.89 -6.71
C VAL A 185 12.06 -3.90 -5.92
N ASN A 186 11.95 -3.52 -4.66
CA ASN A 186 12.96 -3.74 -3.63
C ASN A 186 12.32 -4.53 -2.48
N LYS A 187 13.12 -5.04 -1.55
CA LYS A 187 12.69 -5.93 -0.44
C LYS A 187 11.53 -5.48 0.45
N ALA A 188 11.13 -4.21 0.42
CA ALA A 188 10.05 -3.69 1.28
C ALA A 188 9.25 -2.58 0.59
N SER A 189 9.56 -2.30 -0.68
CA SER A 189 9.05 -1.12 -1.35
C SER A 189 9.13 -1.23 -2.85
N ILE A 190 8.26 -0.52 -3.52
CA ILE A 190 8.26 -0.33 -4.96
C ILE A 190 8.70 1.09 -5.28
N ALA A 191 9.64 1.23 -6.21
CA ALA A 191 9.87 2.49 -6.91
C ALA A 191 8.95 2.50 -8.13
N VAL A 192 8.16 3.56 -8.29
CA VAL A 192 7.16 3.71 -9.35
C VAL A 192 7.44 4.99 -10.10
N ALA A 193 7.34 4.95 -11.43
CA ALA A 193 7.19 6.12 -12.26
C ALA A 193 6.01 5.95 -13.23
N ALA A 194 5.32 7.05 -13.49
CA ALA A 194 4.22 7.13 -14.46
C ALA A 194 4.52 8.24 -15.45
N GLU A 195 4.49 7.92 -16.73
CA GLU A 195 4.64 8.89 -17.81
C GLU A 195 3.33 8.98 -18.59
N ALA A 196 2.78 10.18 -18.72
CA ALA A 196 1.55 10.41 -19.48
C ALA A 196 1.69 11.53 -20.50
N ALA A 197 0.96 11.42 -21.62
CA ALA A 197 0.87 12.42 -22.68
C ALA A 197 0.01 13.64 -22.25
N THR A 198 0.52 14.40 -21.28
CA THR A 198 -0.10 15.62 -20.75
C THR A 198 0.96 16.54 -20.18
N THR A 199 0.63 17.82 -20.02
CA THR A 199 1.40 18.78 -19.20
C THR A 199 0.79 19.00 -17.83
N GLY A 200 -0.35 18.36 -17.56
CA GLY A 200 -1.15 18.49 -16.34
C GLY A 200 -0.87 17.39 -15.33
N TRP A 201 -1.83 17.13 -14.46
CA TRP A 201 -1.68 16.13 -13.40
C TRP A 201 -1.64 14.69 -13.94
N VAL A 202 -0.92 13.84 -13.22
CA VAL A 202 -0.83 12.38 -13.48
C VAL A 202 -1.05 11.64 -12.18
N ALA A 203 -1.82 10.56 -12.22
CA ALA A 203 -2.16 9.74 -11.07
C ALA A 203 -1.97 8.25 -11.34
N ILE A 204 -1.43 7.55 -10.33
CA ILE A 204 -1.47 6.09 -10.21
C ILE A 204 -2.12 5.75 -8.88
N GLY A 205 -3.04 4.80 -8.88
CA GLY A 205 -3.66 4.29 -7.67
C GLY A 205 -3.67 2.77 -7.57
N TRP A 206 -4.00 2.31 -6.38
CA TRP A 206 -4.11 0.91 -6.00
C TRP A 206 -5.49 0.68 -5.41
N SER A 207 -6.17 -0.32 -5.95
CA SER A 207 -7.54 -0.64 -5.59
C SER A 207 -7.69 -2.13 -5.40
N ARG A 208 -8.40 -2.56 -4.34
CA ARG A 208 -8.81 -3.97 -4.23
C ARG A 208 -9.78 -4.41 -5.33
N LEU A 209 -10.56 -3.47 -5.87
CA LEU A 209 -11.65 -3.75 -6.80
C LEU A 209 -11.44 -3.19 -8.21
N GLY A 210 -10.26 -2.62 -8.50
CA GLY A 210 -9.99 -1.92 -9.77
C GLY A 210 -10.84 -0.66 -9.98
N LYS A 211 -11.36 -0.07 -8.89
CA LYS A 211 -12.21 1.14 -8.89
C LYS A 211 -11.51 2.31 -8.22
N MET A 212 -11.85 3.53 -8.67
CA MET A 212 -11.39 4.80 -8.09
C MET A 212 -11.86 4.98 -6.65
N ALA A 213 -13.15 4.80 -6.37
CA ALA A 213 -13.67 4.86 -5.00
C ALA A 213 -13.13 3.69 -4.16
N GLY A 214 -12.62 4.01 -2.96
CA GLY A 214 -11.95 3.08 -2.05
C GLY A 214 -10.48 2.82 -2.36
N SER A 215 -9.86 3.62 -3.24
CA SER A 215 -8.45 3.44 -3.63
C SER A 215 -7.49 4.35 -2.86
N ASP A 216 -6.21 3.98 -2.90
CA ASP A 216 -5.09 4.86 -2.59
C ASP A 216 -4.48 5.37 -3.89
N ALA A 217 -4.08 6.64 -3.99
CA ALA A 217 -3.49 7.20 -5.19
C ALA A 217 -2.31 8.14 -4.92
N ALA A 218 -1.24 7.98 -5.69
CA ALA A 218 -0.18 8.96 -5.80
C ALA A 218 -0.50 9.90 -6.98
N ILE A 219 -0.58 11.21 -6.70
CA ILE A 219 -0.93 12.24 -7.69
C ILE A 219 0.16 13.31 -7.72
N GLY A 220 0.73 13.56 -8.90
CA GLY A 220 1.75 14.59 -9.09
C GLY A 220 1.34 15.67 -10.08
N ASN A 221 2.13 16.74 -10.12
CA ASN A 221 1.94 17.94 -10.94
C ASN A 221 0.65 18.73 -10.61
N LEU A 222 0.31 18.77 -9.32
CA LEU A 222 -0.73 19.64 -8.77
C LEU A 222 -0.12 21.01 -8.41
N PRO A 223 -0.88 22.11 -8.50
CA PRO A 223 -0.39 23.42 -8.08
C PRO A 223 -0.10 23.40 -6.57
N TYR A 224 0.92 24.15 -6.16
CA TYR A 224 1.42 24.23 -4.78
C TYR A 224 0.33 24.53 -3.72
N GLY A 225 -0.78 25.14 -4.13
CA GLY A 225 -1.93 25.44 -3.26
C GLY A 225 -2.93 24.29 -3.07
N GLU A 226 -3.00 23.31 -3.98
CA GLU A 226 -3.91 22.16 -3.82
C GLU A 226 -3.34 21.07 -2.93
N THR A 227 -2.01 21.02 -2.79
CA THR A 227 -1.35 20.06 -1.91
C THR A 227 -1.10 20.63 -0.51
N GLY A 228 -1.20 21.95 -0.31
CA GLY A 228 -0.86 22.58 0.95
C GLY A 228 0.66 22.77 1.12
N MET A 229 1.05 23.79 1.89
CA MET A 229 2.46 24.12 2.10
C MET A 229 3.19 22.98 2.80
N GLY A 230 4.09 22.30 2.08
CA GLY A 230 4.97 21.25 2.63
C GLY A 230 4.75 19.85 2.07
N MET A 231 3.84 19.65 1.13
CA MET A 231 3.68 18.32 0.52
C MET A 231 4.81 17.98 -0.46
N PRO A 232 5.17 16.68 -0.58
CA PRO A 232 6.04 16.20 -1.64
C PRO A 232 5.49 16.55 -3.04
N PRO A 233 6.35 16.67 -4.07
CA PRO A 233 5.93 16.92 -5.46
C PRO A 233 4.88 15.93 -6.01
N VAL A 234 4.85 14.71 -5.47
CA VAL A 234 3.81 13.71 -5.70
C VAL A 234 3.14 13.44 -4.37
N GLY A 235 1.87 13.82 -4.22
CA GLY A 235 1.12 13.63 -2.99
C GLY A 235 0.52 12.22 -2.87
N ALA A 236 0.30 11.78 -1.64
CA ALA A 236 -0.39 10.53 -1.29
C ALA A 236 -1.83 10.82 -0.87
N PHE A 237 -2.80 10.20 -1.55
CA PHE A 237 -4.23 10.48 -1.38
C PHE A 237 -5.04 9.21 -1.13
N SER A 238 -6.07 9.32 -0.29
CA SER A 238 -7.17 8.36 -0.21
C SER A 238 -8.34 8.88 -1.03
N ILE A 239 -8.97 8.00 -1.82
CA ILE A 239 -10.10 8.37 -2.67
C ILE A 239 -11.34 7.62 -2.19
N GLY A 240 -12.22 8.30 -1.46
CA GLY A 240 -13.45 7.73 -0.92
C GLY A 240 -14.61 7.62 -1.91
N GLY A 241 -14.55 8.34 -3.04
CA GLY A 241 -15.66 8.52 -3.96
C GLY A 241 -15.23 9.04 -5.33
N TYR A 242 -16.21 9.45 -6.14
CA TYR A 242 -15.99 9.93 -7.52
C TYR A 242 -15.96 11.46 -7.65
N SER A 243 -16.05 12.17 -6.52
CA SER A 243 -15.98 13.63 -6.49
C SER A 243 -14.62 14.11 -5.99
N ARG A 244 -14.26 15.35 -6.31
CA ARG A 244 -13.01 15.97 -5.86
C ARG A 244 -12.95 16.06 -4.33
N GLU A 245 -14.08 16.33 -3.69
CA GLU A 245 -14.20 16.46 -2.23
C GLU A 245 -13.99 15.11 -1.52
N SER A 246 -14.11 14.00 -2.26
CA SER A 246 -13.84 12.66 -1.76
C SER A 246 -12.35 12.27 -1.85
N ILE A 247 -11.49 13.18 -2.32
CA ILE A 247 -10.03 12.99 -2.39
C ILE A 247 -9.42 13.75 -1.21
N SER A 248 -8.81 13.01 -0.29
CA SER A 248 -8.12 13.57 0.87
C SER A 248 -6.68 13.09 0.93
N LEU A 249 -5.82 13.82 1.62
CA LEU A 249 -4.49 13.31 1.94
C LEU A 249 -4.61 11.98 2.70
N SER A 250 -3.74 11.03 2.37
CA SER A 250 -3.69 9.75 3.06
C SER A 250 -2.84 9.85 4.31
N GLU A 251 -3.37 9.36 5.43
CA GLU A 251 -2.60 9.16 6.66
C GLU A 251 -1.96 7.77 6.72
N LEU A 252 -2.35 6.87 5.80
CA LEU A 252 -1.97 5.46 5.82
C LEU A 252 -0.85 5.12 4.84
N PHE A 253 -0.55 6.00 3.88
CA PHE A 253 0.66 5.90 3.07
C PHE A 253 1.23 7.27 2.73
N GLU A 254 2.54 7.27 2.51
CA GLU A 254 3.31 8.43 2.05
C GLU A 254 4.10 8.07 0.80
N THR A 255 4.38 9.07 -0.03
CA THR A 255 5.33 8.98 -1.12
C THR A 255 6.72 9.40 -0.63
N ARG A 256 7.75 8.64 -1.01
CA ARG A 256 9.16 8.95 -0.69
C ARG A 256 9.95 9.21 -1.97
N LYS A 257 11.03 9.99 -1.87
CA LYS A 257 11.93 10.28 -3.01
C LYS A 257 11.15 10.71 -4.27
N SER A 258 10.09 11.49 -4.05
CA SER A 258 9.15 11.84 -5.09
C SER A 258 9.60 13.06 -5.87
N SER A 259 9.35 13.07 -7.18
CA SER A 259 9.51 14.26 -7.99
C SER A 259 8.65 14.18 -9.26
N VAL A 260 8.53 15.32 -9.93
CA VAL A 260 7.70 15.55 -11.11
C VAL A 260 8.55 16.27 -12.14
N ALA A 261 8.46 15.85 -13.40
CA ALA A 261 9.04 16.55 -14.52
C ALA A 261 8.03 16.61 -15.67
N THR A 262 8.01 17.73 -16.41
CA THR A 262 7.25 17.83 -17.65
C THR A 262 8.22 18.14 -18.78
N VAL A 263 8.35 17.21 -19.73
CA VAL A 263 9.30 17.28 -20.84
C VAL A 263 8.58 16.88 -22.13
N ASN A 264 8.72 17.68 -23.19
CA ASN A 264 8.13 17.40 -24.50
C ASN A 264 6.61 17.12 -24.48
N GLY A 265 5.86 17.87 -23.67
CA GLY A 265 4.41 17.70 -23.55
C GLY A 265 3.98 16.45 -22.79
N ARG A 266 4.90 15.81 -22.05
CA ARG A 266 4.63 14.63 -21.22
C ARG A 266 5.00 14.91 -19.77
N THR A 267 4.17 14.46 -18.85
CA THR A 267 4.41 14.57 -17.42
C THR A 267 4.85 13.21 -16.90
N LEU A 268 6.01 13.21 -16.26
CA LEU A 268 6.61 12.09 -15.56
C LEU A 268 6.52 12.35 -14.06
N ILE A 269 5.82 11.48 -13.33
CA ILE A 269 5.88 11.43 -11.87
C ILE A 269 6.73 10.24 -11.46
N TRP A 270 7.50 10.36 -10.39
CA TRP A 270 8.16 9.21 -9.77
C TRP A 270 8.18 9.33 -8.26
N PHE A 271 8.17 8.19 -7.58
CA PHE A 271 8.18 8.09 -6.12
C PHE A 271 8.48 6.65 -5.68
N GLN A 272 8.69 6.48 -4.38
CA GLN A 272 8.83 5.19 -3.71
C GLN A 272 7.69 5.03 -2.71
N ARG A 273 7.10 3.83 -2.65
CA ARG A 273 6.04 3.44 -1.71
C ARG A 273 6.39 2.12 -1.02
N LEU A 274 6.09 2.00 0.27
CA LEU A 274 6.19 0.74 1.01
C LEU A 274 5.04 -0.21 0.62
N PHE A 275 5.31 -1.51 0.56
CA PHE A 275 4.30 -2.51 0.20
C PHE A 275 3.10 -2.51 1.18
N GLU A 276 3.38 -2.44 2.47
CA GLU A 276 2.37 -2.51 3.54
C GLU A 276 1.61 -1.19 3.81
N ALA A 277 1.96 -0.11 3.11
CA ALA A 277 1.32 1.19 3.35
C ALA A 277 -0.04 1.29 2.62
N GLY A 278 -0.96 2.07 3.16
CA GLY A 278 -2.24 2.44 2.53
C GLY A 278 -3.43 1.55 2.90
N LEU A 279 -4.63 1.93 2.43
CA LEU A 279 -5.84 1.11 2.56
C LEU A 279 -5.77 -0.19 1.72
N ASN A 280 -4.98 -0.14 0.65
CA ASN A 280 -4.77 -1.17 -0.34
C ASN A 280 -3.27 -1.52 -0.37
N PRO A 281 -2.77 -2.23 0.67
CA PRO A 281 -1.39 -2.71 0.68
C PRO A 281 -1.16 -3.67 -0.50
N MET A 282 0.07 -3.66 -1.01
CA MET A 282 0.54 -4.58 -2.03
C MET A 282 1.21 -5.76 -1.35
N HIS A 283 0.97 -6.96 -1.85
CA HIS A 283 1.66 -8.15 -1.38
C HIS A 283 2.77 -8.54 -2.34
N GLU A 284 3.89 -9.02 -1.82
CA GLU A 284 5.04 -9.38 -2.63
C GLU A 284 4.72 -10.48 -3.64
N ASN A 285 3.70 -11.32 -3.51
CA ASN A 285 3.32 -12.25 -4.59
C ASN A 285 1.90 -12.00 -5.11
N GLY A 286 1.40 -10.77 -4.93
CA GLY A 286 0.02 -10.42 -5.23
C GLY A 286 -0.16 -9.73 -6.57
N LEU A 287 -1.23 -10.10 -7.27
CA LEU A 287 -1.84 -9.24 -8.30
C LEU A 287 -2.29 -7.94 -7.63
N ALA A 288 -1.76 -6.81 -8.08
CA ALA A 288 -2.22 -5.48 -7.69
C ALA A 288 -3.14 -4.94 -8.78
N ASN A 289 -4.37 -4.54 -8.44
CA ASN A 289 -5.17 -3.75 -9.38
C ASN A 289 -4.67 -2.30 -9.32
N ILE A 290 -3.95 -1.95 -10.38
CA ILE A 290 -3.52 -0.60 -10.65
C ILE A 290 -4.67 0.14 -11.34
N ILE A 291 -5.00 1.31 -10.82
CA ILE A 291 -5.82 2.30 -11.52
C ILE A 291 -4.90 3.44 -11.94
N TRP A 292 -5.22 4.09 -13.04
CA TRP A 292 -4.43 5.22 -13.53
C TRP A 292 -5.34 6.26 -14.13
N ALA A 293 -4.91 7.51 -14.08
CA ALA A 293 -5.57 8.62 -14.76
C ALA A 293 -4.60 9.78 -15.00
N TYR A 294 -4.96 10.67 -15.92
CA TYR A 294 -4.21 11.91 -16.15
C TYR A 294 -5.11 13.01 -16.74
N SER A 295 -4.69 14.26 -16.62
CA SER A 295 -5.39 15.41 -17.21
C SER A 295 -5.39 15.33 -18.74
N GLY A 296 -6.57 15.49 -19.36
CA GLY A 296 -6.69 15.54 -20.83
C GLY A 296 -6.50 16.90 -21.47
N ASP A 297 -6.58 17.95 -20.67
CA ASP A 297 -6.52 19.35 -21.09
C ASP A 297 -5.20 20.02 -20.70
N GLY A 298 -4.27 19.28 -20.08
CA GLY A 298 -3.02 19.82 -19.54
C GLY A 298 -3.20 20.62 -18.24
N SER A 299 -4.40 20.63 -17.66
CA SER A 299 -4.68 21.26 -16.37
C SER A 299 -3.91 20.61 -15.22
N GLN A 300 -3.34 21.46 -14.36
CA GLN A 300 -2.73 21.03 -13.11
C GLN A 300 -3.75 20.91 -11.97
N THR A 301 -4.96 21.46 -12.15
CA THR A 301 -6.05 21.33 -11.18
C THR A 301 -6.73 19.98 -11.34
N LEU A 302 -7.04 19.31 -10.23
CA LEU A 302 -7.85 18.10 -10.25
C LEU A 302 -9.23 18.39 -10.86
N SER A 303 -9.44 17.83 -12.04
CA SER A 303 -10.66 17.88 -12.86
C SER A 303 -11.04 16.46 -13.30
N ASP A 304 -12.22 16.29 -13.92
CA ASP A 304 -12.56 15.00 -14.50
C ASP A 304 -11.53 14.62 -15.59
N HIS A 305 -10.87 13.48 -15.40
CA HIS A 305 -9.99 12.82 -16.36
C HIS A 305 -10.68 12.38 -17.66
N MET A 306 -12.01 12.52 -17.78
CA MET A 306 -12.79 12.09 -18.94
C MET A 306 -12.50 10.60 -19.28
N GLY A 307 -12.03 10.34 -20.50
CA GLY A 307 -11.59 9.03 -20.98
C GLY A 307 -10.12 8.70 -20.69
N ASN A 308 -9.38 9.58 -20.02
CA ASN A 308 -7.95 9.42 -19.72
C ASN A 308 -7.73 8.69 -18.39
N LYS A 309 -8.32 7.50 -18.31
CA LYS A 309 -8.26 6.63 -17.14
C LYS A 309 -8.35 5.17 -17.53
N GLY A 310 -7.95 4.31 -16.62
CA GLY A 310 -8.15 2.87 -16.76
C GLY A 310 -7.80 2.10 -15.52
N THR A 311 -7.93 0.78 -15.62
CA THR A 311 -7.48 -0.17 -14.61
C THR A 311 -6.82 -1.36 -15.28
N THR A 312 -5.86 -1.96 -14.59
CA THR A 312 -5.20 -3.19 -14.98
C THR A 312 -4.78 -3.94 -13.72
N ALA A 313 -4.74 -5.27 -13.78
CA ALA A 313 -4.14 -6.06 -12.72
C ALA A 313 -2.77 -6.58 -13.18
N ILE A 314 -1.75 -6.29 -12.37
CA ILE A 314 -0.35 -6.60 -12.62
C ILE A 314 0.19 -7.34 -11.40
N ASP A 315 0.84 -8.48 -11.61
CA ASP A 315 1.75 -9.04 -10.62
C ASP A 315 2.99 -8.14 -10.60
N ILE A 316 3.19 -7.44 -9.49
CA ILE A 316 4.22 -6.40 -9.39
C ILE A 316 5.64 -6.96 -9.39
N ILE A 317 5.85 -8.24 -9.02
CA ILE A 317 7.18 -8.85 -9.04
C ILE A 317 7.53 -9.36 -10.41
N THR A 318 6.64 -10.18 -10.97
CA THR A 318 6.91 -10.84 -12.24
C THR A 318 6.62 -9.90 -13.40
N GLY A 319 5.74 -8.93 -13.18
CA GLY A 319 5.19 -8.08 -14.21
C GLY A 319 4.15 -8.76 -15.08
N ASP A 320 3.72 -9.98 -14.77
CA ASP A 320 2.69 -10.64 -15.55
C ASP A 320 1.31 -9.95 -15.37
N SER A 321 0.51 -9.92 -16.43
CA SER A 321 -0.89 -9.48 -16.41
C SER A 321 -1.86 -10.54 -16.90
N LYS A 322 -1.38 -11.75 -17.25
CA LYS A 322 -2.18 -12.79 -17.89
C LYS A 322 -3.26 -13.40 -17.01
N HIS A 323 -3.21 -13.19 -15.69
CA HIS A 323 -4.23 -13.70 -14.77
C HIS A 323 -5.51 -12.85 -14.69
N SER A 324 -5.57 -11.73 -15.40
CA SER A 324 -6.59 -10.69 -15.18
C SER A 324 -7.70 -10.68 -16.24
N SER A 325 -8.03 -11.82 -16.85
CA SER A 325 -9.23 -11.93 -17.69
C SER A 325 -10.48 -12.17 -16.83
N LEU A 326 -10.71 -11.28 -15.85
CA LEU A 326 -12.06 -11.08 -15.32
C LEU A 326 -12.85 -10.44 -16.46
N SER A 327 -13.64 -11.28 -17.13
CA SER A 327 -14.56 -10.90 -18.18
C SER A 327 -15.34 -9.68 -17.70
N SER A 328 -15.22 -8.55 -18.40
CA SER A 328 -16.10 -7.42 -18.16
C SER A 328 -17.54 -7.94 -18.25
N PRO A 329 -18.41 -7.68 -17.25
CA PRO A 329 -19.81 -8.05 -17.40
C PRO A 329 -20.34 -7.36 -18.67
N PRO A 330 -21.08 -8.07 -19.53
CA PRO A 330 -21.60 -7.50 -20.77
C PRO A 330 -22.38 -6.25 -20.41
N SER A 331 -22.01 -5.12 -21.01
CA SER A 331 -22.77 -3.89 -20.95
C SER A 331 -24.18 -4.17 -21.46
N SER A 332 -25.13 -4.33 -20.53
CA SER A 332 -26.54 -4.50 -20.83
C SER A 332 -27.05 -3.19 -21.45
N SER A 333 -26.99 -3.13 -22.77
CA SER A 333 -27.74 -2.20 -23.59
C SER A 333 -29.23 -2.53 -23.42
N SER A 334 -29.87 -1.81 -22.49
CA SER A 334 -31.31 -1.80 -22.33
C SER A 334 -31.95 -1.24 -23.60
N SER A 335 -32.37 -2.15 -24.48
CA SER A 335 -33.19 -1.88 -25.65
C SER A 335 -34.65 -1.78 -25.19
N SER A 336 -35.10 -0.56 -24.92
CA SER A 336 -36.52 -0.26 -24.74
C SER A 336 -37.20 -0.25 -26.11
N SER A 337 -37.93 -1.32 -26.39
CA SER A 337 -38.90 -1.41 -27.46
C SER A 337 -40.30 -1.10 -26.90
N SER A 338 -40.92 -0.02 -27.37
CA SER A 338 -42.38 0.16 -27.29
C SER A 338 -42.84 1.01 -28.47
N SER A 339 -43.56 0.34 -29.36
CA SER A 339 -44.23 0.83 -30.56
C SER A 339 -45.43 1.72 -30.24
N SER A 340 -45.65 2.73 -31.08
CA SER A 340 -46.99 3.17 -31.53
C SER A 340 -46.85 4.04 -32.79
N PRO A 341 -47.70 3.84 -33.83
CA PRO A 341 -47.61 4.54 -35.11
C PRO A 341 -48.67 5.64 -35.23
N SER A 342 -48.32 6.79 -35.82
CA SER A 342 -49.31 7.67 -36.45
C SER A 342 -48.69 8.76 -37.33
N SER A 343 -49.25 8.85 -38.55
CA SER A 343 -49.49 10.04 -39.38
C SER A 343 -48.32 10.85 -39.94
N SER A 344 -47.99 10.51 -41.20
CA SER A 344 -47.84 11.39 -42.37
C SER A 344 -47.87 12.92 -42.19
N SER A 345 -46.82 13.59 -42.65
CA SER A 345 -46.85 14.86 -43.42
C SER A 345 -45.50 15.07 -44.15
N PRO A 346 -45.49 15.58 -45.41
CA PRO A 346 -44.27 15.78 -46.17
C PRO A 346 -43.74 17.21 -46.00
N THR A 347 -42.49 17.37 -45.57
CA THR A 347 -41.80 18.68 -45.57
C THR A 347 -40.49 18.62 -46.32
N SER A 348 -40.56 19.13 -47.56
CA SER A 348 -39.60 20.02 -48.22
C SER A 348 -38.15 19.98 -47.72
N SER A 349 -37.30 19.29 -48.48
CA SER A 349 -35.84 19.37 -48.41
C SER A 349 -35.33 20.66 -49.08
N SER A 350 -34.84 21.60 -48.28
CA SER A 350 -34.04 22.75 -48.74
C SER A 350 -32.55 22.41 -48.67
N PRO A 351 -31.75 22.69 -49.71
CA PRO A 351 -30.32 22.45 -49.70
C PRO A 351 -29.58 23.51 -48.87
N THR A 352 -28.95 23.11 -47.77
CA THR A 352 -28.04 23.98 -47.01
C THR A 352 -26.67 24.00 -47.68
N THR A 353 -26.36 25.12 -48.34
CA THR A 353 -25.02 25.50 -48.77
C THR A 353 -24.08 25.64 -47.57
N SER A 354 -23.11 24.73 -47.46
CA SER A 354 -22.03 24.79 -46.48
C SER A 354 -21.04 25.89 -46.85
N THR A 355 -20.99 26.97 -46.06
CA THR A 355 -19.92 27.97 -46.14
C THR A 355 -18.63 27.44 -45.52
N PRO A 356 -17.46 27.70 -46.13
CA PRO A 356 -16.17 27.23 -45.61
C PRO A 356 -15.84 27.86 -44.25
N PRO A 357 -15.10 27.16 -43.38
CA PRO A 357 -14.72 27.66 -42.07
C PRO A 357 -13.78 28.87 -42.18
N PRO A 358 -13.85 29.84 -41.25
CA PRO A 358 -12.98 31.00 -41.24
C PRO A 358 -11.50 30.60 -41.02
N PRO A 359 -10.54 31.36 -41.58
CA PRO A 359 -9.12 31.09 -41.39
C PRO A 359 -8.72 31.25 -39.91
N PRO A 360 -7.72 30.48 -39.44
CA PRO A 360 -7.24 30.57 -38.06
C PRO A 360 -6.63 31.96 -37.78
N PRO A 361 -6.76 32.46 -36.54
CA PRO A 361 -6.17 33.74 -36.15
C PRO A 361 -4.63 33.69 -36.21
N PRO A 362 -3.97 34.83 -36.49
CA PRO A 362 -2.52 34.91 -36.54
C PRO A 362 -1.91 34.62 -35.15
N PRO A 363 -0.69 34.02 -35.11
CA PRO A 363 0.00 33.76 -33.86
C PRO A 363 0.33 35.05 -33.12
N PRO A 364 0.29 35.04 -31.77
CA PRO A 364 0.65 36.21 -30.96
C PRO A 364 2.12 36.60 -31.17
N PRO A 365 2.45 37.90 -31.09
CA PRO A 365 3.82 38.36 -31.21
C PRO A 365 4.71 37.81 -30.07
N PRO A 366 6.01 37.57 -30.34
CA PRO A 366 6.93 37.08 -29.33
C PRO A 366 7.10 38.10 -28.19
N PRO A 367 7.29 37.63 -26.94
CA PRO A 367 7.51 38.50 -25.80
C PRO A 367 8.83 39.28 -25.93
N PRO A 368 8.91 40.50 -25.37
CA PRO A 368 10.13 41.29 -25.38
C PRO A 368 11.26 40.60 -24.58
N PRO A 369 12.53 40.77 -24.98
CA PRO A 369 13.67 40.20 -24.29
C PRO A 369 13.80 40.74 -22.87
N LEU A 370 14.07 39.85 -21.92
CA LEU A 370 14.32 40.19 -20.53
C LEU A 370 15.64 40.97 -20.37
N PRO A 371 15.70 41.95 -19.45
CA PRO A 371 16.94 42.68 -19.18
C PRO A 371 18.01 41.76 -18.56
N LEU A 372 19.24 41.85 -19.10
CA LEU A 372 20.38 41.12 -18.59
C LEU A 372 20.76 41.59 -17.17
N PRO A 373 21.08 40.67 -16.24
CA PRO A 373 21.52 41.03 -14.90
C PRO A 373 22.92 41.68 -14.94
N SER A 374 23.03 42.86 -14.32
CA SER A 374 24.29 43.56 -14.15
C SER A 374 25.24 42.76 -13.27
N SER A 375 26.48 42.63 -13.74
CA SER A 375 27.61 41.96 -13.11
C SER A 375 27.85 42.42 -11.66
N LEU A 376 27.79 41.47 -10.72
CA LEU A 376 28.20 41.65 -9.34
C LEU A 376 29.73 41.60 -9.23
N THR A 377 30.31 42.66 -8.71
CA THR A 377 31.73 42.79 -8.34
C THR A 377 32.00 42.03 -7.04
N LEU A 378 32.95 41.08 -7.07
CA LEU A 378 33.49 40.43 -5.88
C LEU A 378 34.31 41.44 -5.06
N SER A 379 33.91 41.66 -3.80
CA SER A 379 34.70 42.37 -2.79
C SER A 379 35.26 41.37 -1.78
N SER A 380 36.58 41.39 -1.62
CA SER A 380 37.39 40.55 -0.74
C SER A 380 37.20 40.91 0.75
N SER A 381 36.95 39.90 1.59
CA SER A 381 36.89 40.04 3.06
C SER A 381 38.28 39.89 3.70
N PRO A 382 38.62 40.68 4.76
CA PRO A 382 39.80 40.46 5.58
C PRO A 382 39.52 39.60 6.83
N SER A 383 40.60 38.97 7.32
CA SER A 383 40.71 38.03 8.44
C SER A 383 40.25 38.57 9.81
N PRO A 384 39.77 37.72 10.74
CA PRO A 384 39.46 38.15 12.10
C PRO A 384 40.67 38.02 13.04
N SER A 385 40.96 39.11 13.76
CA SER A 385 41.80 39.14 14.95
C SER A 385 40.98 38.92 16.22
N SER A 386 41.59 38.19 17.15
CA SER A 386 41.13 37.85 18.49
C SER A 386 40.88 39.06 19.38
N SER A 387 39.74 39.08 20.08
CA SER A 387 39.48 39.99 21.19
C SER A 387 38.81 39.24 22.34
N SER A 388 39.45 39.38 23.49
CA SER A 388 39.11 38.89 24.82
C SER A 388 37.92 39.65 25.42
N TYR A 389 36.95 38.92 25.99
CA TYR A 389 35.88 39.53 26.79
C TYR A 389 35.80 38.86 28.17
N ARG A 390 35.91 39.69 29.20
CA ARG A 390 35.85 39.37 30.63
C ARG A 390 34.48 39.82 31.14
N PRO A 391 33.69 38.99 31.84
CA PRO A 391 32.53 39.51 32.55
C PRO A 391 32.87 39.78 34.02
N GLN A 392 32.39 40.94 34.49
CA GLN A 392 32.32 41.32 35.90
C GLN A 392 31.08 40.74 36.57
N SER A 393 31.24 40.51 37.86
CA SER A 393 30.27 40.04 38.86
C SER A 393 29.26 41.12 39.28
N SER A 394 28.00 40.75 39.49
CA SER A 394 27.07 41.43 40.42
C SER A 394 25.93 40.49 40.88
N SER A 395 25.99 40.12 42.17
CA SER A 395 24.95 39.87 43.18
C SER A 395 23.47 39.54 42.83
N LEU A 396 23.07 38.35 43.31
CA LEU A 396 21.96 38.01 44.24
C LEU A 396 20.51 38.46 43.95
N VAL A 397 19.63 37.50 43.60
CA VAL A 397 18.33 37.25 44.25
C VAL A 397 18.05 35.74 44.26
N SER A 398 17.69 35.24 45.44
CA SER A 398 17.39 33.84 45.78
C SER A 398 15.99 33.41 45.34
N SER A 399 15.89 32.33 44.57
CA SER A 399 14.70 31.47 44.51
C SER A 399 15.13 30.04 44.12
N SER A 400 14.66 29.06 44.89
CA SER A 400 15.06 27.65 44.81
C SER A 400 14.66 27.00 43.47
N PRO A 401 15.54 26.23 42.80
CA PRO A 401 15.17 25.51 41.59
C PRO A 401 14.45 24.18 41.89
N PRO A 402 13.49 23.75 41.05
CA PRO A 402 12.92 22.42 41.10
C PRO A 402 13.98 21.37 40.71
N GLY A 403 13.94 20.22 41.39
CA GLY A 403 14.86 19.11 41.17
C GLY A 403 14.83 18.57 39.73
N PRO A 404 15.92 17.94 39.28
CA PRO A 404 16.04 17.46 37.91
C PRO A 404 15.01 16.37 37.62
N LEU A 405 14.17 16.58 36.60
CA LEU A 405 13.33 15.54 36.02
C LEU A 405 14.25 14.51 35.35
N THR A 406 14.16 13.27 35.81
CA THR A 406 14.78 12.12 35.17
C THR A 406 14.21 11.97 33.76
N PRO A 407 15.06 11.87 32.72
CA PRO A 407 14.57 11.63 31.36
C PRO A 407 13.89 10.26 31.29
N LEU A 408 12.67 10.24 30.74
CA LEU A 408 11.98 9.01 30.36
C LEU A 408 12.86 8.21 29.39
N PRO A 409 12.97 6.87 29.57
CA PRO A 409 13.72 6.04 28.65
C PRO A 409 13.10 6.13 27.24
N PRO A 410 13.92 6.13 26.18
CA PRO A 410 13.43 6.15 24.81
C PRO A 410 12.57 4.90 24.53
N PRO A 411 11.53 5.01 23.68
CA PRO A 411 10.73 3.86 23.27
C PRO A 411 11.64 2.79 22.67
N THR A 412 11.52 1.57 23.18
CA THR A 412 12.32 0.42 22.75
C THR A 412 11.91 0.05 21.32
N PRO A 413 12.84 -0.01 20.35
CA PRO A 413 12.51 -0.41 19.00
C PRO A 413 11.99 -1.86 18.98
N HIS A 414 10.87 -2.08 18.30
CA HIS A 414 10.32 -3.42 18.07
C HIS A 414 11.32 -4.26 17.28
N LEU A 415 11.74 -5.40 17.85
CA LEU A 415 12.59 -6.36 17.16
C LEU A 415 11.79 -7.10 16.08
N PRO A 416 12.39 -7.37 14.90
CA PRO A 416 11.75 -8.17 13.87
C PRO A 416 11.57 -9.62 14.34
N LEU A 417 10.44 -10.22 13.96
CA LEU A 417 10.15 -11.63 14.13
C LEU A 417 11.28 -12.46 13.49
N LEU A 418 11.99 -13.28 14.27
CA LEU A 418 13.02 -14.20 13.78
C LEU A 418 12.37 -15.53 13.46
N LEU A 419 12.17 -15.82 12.17
CA LEU A 419 11.79 -17.15 11.71
C LEU A 419 13.06 -17.97 11.44
N SER A 420 13.23 -19.08 12.16
CA SER A 420 14.14 -20.14 11.75
C SER A 420 13.36 -21.16 10.94
N LEU A 421 13.63 -21.22 9.64
CA LEU A 421 13.09 -22.23 8.74
C LEU A 421 14.22 -22.94 8.02
N CYS A 422 14.67 -24.03 8.66
CA CYS A 422 15.22 -25.28 8.12
C CYS A 422 15.46 -26.19 9.32
#